data_AF-A0ABD5ZAQ6-F1
#
_entry.id   AF-A0ABD5ZAQ6-F1
#
_cell.length_a   1.000
_cell.length_b   1.000
_cell.length_c   1.000
_cell.angle_alpha   90.00
_cell.angle_beta   90.00
_cell.angle_gamma   90.00
#
_symmetry.space_group_name_H-M   'P 1'
#
loop_
_entity.id
_entity.type
_entity.pdbx_description
1 polymer ?
#
loop_
_entity_poly.entity_id
_entity_poly.type
_entity_poly.pdbx_seq_one_letter_code
_entity_poly.pdbx_strand_id
1 'polypeptide(L)'
;MTSSKLTLEPNAREELLDHVREGASRDPPAEVCGILAGTGNTLSRILPVSNVADEPRVAYELDPQETLTKIESVEESGDSVLGFYHSHPESAPVPSATDREQASWPGYVYLICSPDGRMNAYEWTADVFEPLEISR
;
A
#
# COMPACT_ATOMS: atom_id res chain seq x y z
N MET A 1 -14.14 -11.22 17.90
CA MET A 1 -13.39 -11.50 16.66
C MET A 1 -13.87 -10.50 15.64
N THR A 2 -13.41 -9.25 15.76
CA THR A 2 -13.69 -8.22 14.75
C THR A 2 -12.76 -8.56 13.59
N SER A 3 -13.30 -9.21 12.56
CA SER A 3 -12.60 -9.29 11.28
C SER A 3 -12.47 -7.86 10.78
N SER A 4 -11.28 -7.28 10.93
CA SER A 4 -10.97 -5.96 10.40
C SER A 4 -11.04 -6.05 8.88
N LYS A 5 -11.83 -5.17 8.27
CA LYS A 5 -12.18 -5.18 6.85
C LYS A 5 -11.64 -3.91 6.20
N LEU A 6 -11.16 -3.98 4.97
CA LEU A 6 -10.81 -2.80 4.15
C LEU A 6 -11.80 -2.70 2.97
N THR A 7 -12.49 -1.57 2.86
CA THR A 7 -13.41 -1.29 1.75
C THR A 7 -12.71 -0.35 0.76
N LEU A 8 -12.70 -0.69 -0.52
CA LEU A 8 -12.03 0.11 -1.55
C LEU A 8 -13.10 0.81 -2.39
N GLU A 9 -13.09 2.14 -2.41
CA GLU A 9 -13.90 2.87 -3.36
C GLU A 9 -13.46 2.55 -4.80
N PRO A 10 -14.41 2.49 -5.77
CA PRO A 10 -14.09 2.12 -7.15
C PRO A 10 -12.98 2.99 -7.77
N ASN A 11 -13.02 4.30 -7.55
CA ASN A 11 -12.03 5.23 -8.09
C ASN A 11 -10.65 4.99 -7.48
N ALA A 12 -10.56 4.86 -6.15
CA ALA A 12 -9.30 4.56 -5.47
C ALA A 12 -8.69 3.23 -5.93
N ARG A 13 -9.54 2.22 -6.18
CA ARG A 13 -9.10 0.93 -6.71
C ARG A 13 -8.54 1.06 -8.13
N GLU A 14 -9.16 1.86 -8.98
CA GLU A 14 -8.68 2.10 -10.34
C GLU A 14 -7.35 2.84 -10.33
N GLU A 15 -7.24 3.94 -9.58
CA GLU A 15 -6.00 4.72 -9.42
C GLU A 15 -4.84 3.84 -8.90
N LEU A 16 -5.12 2.99 -7.91
CA LEU A 16 -4.16 2.04 -7.37
C LEU A 16 -3.66 1.06 -8.44
N LEU A 17 -4.57 0.47 -9.23
CA LEU A 17 -4.19 -0.48 -10.27
C LEU A 17 -3.42 0.16 -11.41
N ASP A 18 -3.75 1.40 -11.76
CA ASP A 18 -3.04 2.13 -12.79
C ASP A 18 -1.61 2.44 -12.35
N HIS A 19 -1.40 2.85 -11.10
CA HIS A 19 -0.06 3.05 -10.55
C HIS A 19 0.74 1.74 -10.49
N VAL A 20 0.12 0.64 -10.06
CA VAL A 20 0.76 -0.69 -10.03
C VAL A 20 1.19 -1.14 -11.43
N ARG A 21 0.35 -0.93 -12.44
CA ARG A 21 0.66 -1.29 -13.83
C ARG A 21 1.74 -0.40 -14.42
N GLU A 22 1.76 0.87 -14.06
CA GLU A 22 2.81 1.81 -14.47
C GLU A 22 4.18 1.30 -14.01
N GLY A 23 4.35 0.99 -12.72
CA GLY A 23 5.58 0.39 -12.18
C GLY A 23 6.00 -0.90 -12.88
N ALA A 24 5.06 -1.81 -13.10
CA ALA A 24 5.32 -3.08 -13.78
C ALA A 24 5.65 -2.94 -15.27
N SER A 25 5.27 -1.84 -15.92
CA SER A 25 5.57 -1.55 -17.32
C SER A 25 6.94 -0.89 -17.55
N ARG A 26 7.66 -0.54 -16.48
CA ARG A 26 9.01 0.02 -16.56
C ARG A 26 10.02 -1.04 -17.03
N ASP A 27 11.18 -0.58 -17.49
CA ASP A 27 12.30 -1.43 -17.89
C ASP A 27 13.58 -1.03 -17.11
N PRO A 28 13.98 -1.80 -16.08
CA PRO A 28 13.31 -3.00 -15.56
C PRO A 28 12.01 -2.68 -14.80
N PRO A 29 11.09 -3.66 -14.61
CA PRO A 29 9.92 -3.50 -13.76
C PRO A 29 10.32 -3.07 -12.34
N ALA A 30 9.51 -2.21 -11.72
CA ALA A 30 9.76 -1.71 -10.38
C ALA A 30 8.50 -1.80 -9.52
N GLU A 31 8.70 -2.08 -8.22
CA GLU A 31 7.70 -1.87 -7.19
C GLU A 31 7.36 -0.39 -7.09
N VAL A 32 6.07 -0.11 -7.02
CA VAL A 32 5.54 1.20 -6.63
C VAL A 32 4.98 1.12 -5.22
N CYS A 33 5.00 2.24 -4.51
CA CYS A 33 4.52 2.33 -3.15
C CYS A 33 3.74 3.63 -2.90
N GLY A 34 3.03 3.70 -1.78
CA GLY A 34 2.35 4.93 -1.39
C GLY A 34 1.47 4.78 -0.16
N ILE A 35 0.71 5.84 0.10
CA ILE A 35 -0.17 5.99 1.27
C ILE A 35 -1.62 5.70 0.86
N LEU A 36 -2.33 5.01 1.76
CA LEU A 36 -3.77 4.77 1.72
C LEU A 36 -4.48 5.81 2.58
N ALA A 37 -5.40 6.58 1.99
CA ALA A 37 -6.13 7.61 2.71
C ALA A 37 -7.65 7.44 2.57
N GLY A 38 -8.36 7.74 3.65
CA GLY A 38 -9.82 7.72 3.68
C GLY A 38 -10.35 7.79 5.09
N THR A 39 -11.58 7.31 5.29
CA THR A 39 -12.30 7.46 6.56
C THR A 39 -12.71 6.10 7.12
N GLY A 40 -12.39 5.86 8.39
CA GLY A 40 -12.65 4.58 9.06
C GLY A 40 -11.91 3.45 8.36
N ASN A 41 -12.66 2.56 7.70
CA ASN A 41 -12.12 1.39 7.00
C ASN A 41 -12.32 1.48 5.48
N THR A 42 -12.63 2.67 4.97
CA THR A 42 -12.91 2.91 3.56
C THR A 42 -11.79 3.72 2.93
N LEU A 43 -11.07 3.08 2.00
CA LEU A 43 -10.07 3.72 1.14
C LEU A 43 -10.79 4.53 0.06
N SER A 44 -10.65 5.85 0.11
CA SER A 44 -11.23 6.79 -0.86
C SER A 44 -10.21 7.34 -1.85
N ARG A 45 -8.92 7.34 -1.49
CA ARG A 45 -7.84 7.83 -2.36
C ARG A 45 -6.49 7.19 -2.03
N ILE A 46 -5.62 7.14 -3.03
CA ILE A 46 -4.22 6.79 -2.85
C ILE A 46 -3.33 8.01 -3.03
N LEU A 47 -2.19 8.03 -2.34
CA LEU A 47 -1.13 8.98 -2.62
C LEU A 47 0.13 8.19 -2.97
N PRO A 48 0.47 8.02 -4.26
CA PRO A 48 1.75 7.46 -4.71
C PRO A 48 2.91 8.09 -3.95
N VAL A 49 3.96 7.37 -3.61
CA VAL A 49 5.20 7.91 -3.06
C VAL A 49 6.36 7.31 -3.85
N SER A 50 7.41 8.10 -4.07
CA SER A 50 8.61 7.64 -4.75
C SER A 50 9.22 6.46 -3.99
N ASN A 51 9.48 5.38 -4.72
CA ASN A 51 10.26 4.25 -4.22
C ASN A 51 11.75 4.61 -4.31
N VAL A 52 12.40 4.79 -3.15
CA VAL A 52 13.82 5.16 -3.03
C VAL A 52 14.73 4.00 -2.66
N ALA A 53 14.23 2.76 -2.70
CA ALA A 53 15.03 1.58 -2.42
C ALA A 53 16.21 1.44 -3.40
N ASP A 54 17.31 0.85 -2.93
CA ASP A 54 18.50 0.57 -3.77
C ASP A 54 18.18 -0.37 -4.94
N GLU A 55 17.26 -1.31 -4.74
CA GLU A 55 16.81 -2.24 -5.78
C GLU A 55 15.26 -2.23 -5.90
N PRO A 56 14.68 -1.22 -6.58
CA PRO A 56 13.23 -1.04 -6.69
C PRO A 56 12.49 -2.20 -7.36
N ARG A 57 13.20 -3.12 -8.00
CA ARG A 57 12.61 -4.30 -8.65
C ARG A 57 12.03 -5.30 -7.65
N VAL A 58 12.61 -5.39 -6.46
CA VAL A 58 12.30 -6.44 -5.46
C VAL A 58 12.09 -5.91 -4.04
N ALA A 59 12.11 -4.59 -3.88
CA ALA A 59 11.90 -3.92 -2.61
C ALA A 59 11.30 -2.53 -2.83
N TYR A 60 10.68 -2.01 -1.78
CA TYR A 60 10.25 -0.62 -1.73
C TYR A 60 10.83 0.08 -0.50
N GLU A 61 11.09 1.37 -0.64
CA GLU A 61 11.36 2.27 0.48
C GLU A 61 10.63 3.57 0.17
N LEU A 62 9.78 4.01 1.09
CA LEU A 62 9.02 5.25 0.91
C LEU A 62 9.94 6.45 1.10
N ASP A 63 9.98 7.38 0.13
CA ASP A 63 10.70 8.65 0.31
C ASP A 63 10.20 9.37 1.59
N PRO A 64 11.07 9.61 2.60
CA PRO A 64 10.61 10.11 3.89
C PRO A 64 10.00 11.52 3.84
N GLN A 65 10.52 12.39 2.97
CA GLN A 65 10.08 13.78 2.87
C GLN A 65 8.72 13.86 2.16
N GLU A 66 8.58 13.12 1.06
CA GLU A 66 7.33 13.00 0.32
C GLU A 66 6.25 12.33 1.17
N THR A 67 6.62 11.30 1.94
CA THR A 67 5.73 10.61 2.88
C THR A 67 5.20 11.56 3.93
N LEU A 68 6.07 12.31 4.61
CA LEU A 68 5.64 13.28 5.63
C LEU A 68 4.69 14.32 5.05
N THR A 69 5.05 14.93 3.93
CA THR A 69 4.23 15.95 3.24
C THR A 69 2.85 15.40 2.87
N LYS A 70 2.78 14.14 2.44
CA LYS A 70 1.52 13.50 2.06
C LYS A 70 0.67 13.14 3.25
N ILE A 71 1.26 12.66 4.34
CA ILE A 71 0.54 12.42 5.61
C ILE A 71 -0.09 13.73 6.10
N GLU A 72 0.67 14.83 6.12
CA GLU A 72 0.16 16.15 6.51
C GLU A 72 -1.02 16.57 5.61
N SER A 73 -0.90 16.40 4.28
CA SER A 73 -1.99 16.71 3.35
C SER A 73 -3.26 15.87 3.56
N VAL A 74 -3.12 14.63 4.07
CA VAL A 74 -4.25 13.77 4.42
C VAL A 74 -4.99 14.33 5.62
N GLU A 75 -4.26 14.69 6.66
CA GLU A 75 -4.83 15.26 7.88
C GLU A 75 -5.49 16.63 7.61
N GLU A 76 -4.88 17.49 6.82
CA GLU A 76 -5.44 18.81 6.46
C GLU A 76 -6.76 18.71 5.68
N SER A 77 -6.94 17.63 4.91
CA SER A 77 -8.17 17.38 4.16
C SER A 77 -9.30 16.76 4.99
N GLY A 78 -9.03 16.40 6.25
CA GLY A 78 -9.98 15.75 7.16
C GLY A 78 -10.10 14.23 6.99
N ASP A 79 -9.31 13.63 6.10
CA ASP A 79 -9.17 12.18 5.97
C ASP A 79 -8.16 11.63 6.99
N SER A 80 -8.11 10.31 7.11
CA SER A 80 -7.14 9.58 7.94
C SER A 80 -6.20 8.74 7.06
N VAL A 81 -4.95 8.58 7.52
CA VAL A 81 -4.02 7.61 6.95
C VAL A 81 -4.43 6.22 7.43
N LEU A 82 -4.90 5.39 6.50
CA LEU A 82 -5.31 4.01 6.78
C LEU A 82 -4.10 3.07 6.82
N GLY A 83 -3.03 3.44 6.10
CA GLY A 83 -1.82 2.65 5.99
C GLY A 83 -1.10 2.90 4.68
N PHE A 84 -0.45 1.87 4.18
CA PHE A 84 0.48 1.93 3.06
C PHE A 84 0.18 0.82 2.07
N TYR A 85 0.60 1.03 0.82
CA TYR A 85 0.58 -0.02 -0.18
C TYR A 85 1.92 -0.12 -0.89
N HIS A 86 2.17 -1.29 -1.43
CA HIS A 86 3.22 -1.53 -2.41
C HIS A 86 2.78 -2.56 -3.44
N SER A 87 3.54 -2.67 -4.52
CA SER A 87 3.25 -3.62 -5.59
C SER A 87 4.32 -4.69 -5.72
N HIS A 88 3.92 -5.91 -5.98
CA HIS A 88 4.84 -6.94 -6.49
C HIS A 88 4.65 -7.07 -8.01
N PRO A 89 5.57 -6.54 -8.84
CA PRO A 89 5.42 -6.53 -10.29
C PRO A 89 5.52 -7.93 -10.89
N GLU A 90 6.35 -8.80 -10.29
CA GLU A 90 6.70 -10.11 -10.82
C GLU A 90 6.21 -11.30 -9.96
N SER A 91 5.60 -11.03 -8.80
CA SER A 91 5.23 -12.06 -7.82
C SER A 91 3.80 -11.90 -7.27
N ALA A 92 3.36 -12.89 -6.50
CA ALA A 92 2.04 -12.84 -5.87
C ALA A 92 2.00 -11.75 -4.78
N PRO A 93 0.82 -11.16 -4.51
CA PRO A 93 0.69 -10.07 -3.55
C PRO A 93 0.63 -10.62 -2.12
N VAL A 94 1.70 -11.25 -1.66
CA VAL A 94 1.82 -11.82 -0.31
C VAL A 94 3.08 -11.28 0.35
N PRO A 95 3.08 -11.00 1.67
CA PRO A 95 4.23 -10.38 2.31
C PRO A 95 5.50 -11.21 2.10
N SER A 96 6.53 -10.57 1.56
CA SER A 96 7.87 -11.14 1.41
C SER A 96 8.59 -11.24 2.78
N ALA A 97 9.78 -11.83 2.82
CA ALA A 97 10.60 -11.78 4.04
C ALA A 97 11.02 -10.34 4.36
N THR A 98 11.45 -9.61 3.34
CA THR A 98 11.81 -8.19 3.40
C THR A 98 10.66 -7.33 3.92
N ASP A 99 9.43 -7.56 3.46
CA ASP A 99 8.26 -6.77 3.89
C ASP A 99 8.03 -6.91 5.40
N ARG A 100 8.22 -8.12 5.95
CA ARG A 100 8.08 -8.38 7.39
C ARG A 100 9.15 -7.69 8.21
N GLU A 101 10.38 -7.62 7.69
CA GLU A 101 11.49 -6.95 8.35
C GLU A 101 11.33 -5.42 8.33
N GLN A 102 10.72 -4.87 7.28
CA GLN A 102 10.54 -3.42 7.12
C GLN A 102 9.22 -2.90 7.72
N ALA A 103 8.26 -3.77 8.02
CA ALA A 103 6.98 -3.39 8.63
C ALA A 103 7.18 -2.73 10.01
N SER A 104 6.97 -1.41 10.06
CA SER A 104 7.32 -0.59 11.23
C SER A 104 6.13 0.12 11.88
N TRP A 105 4.93 0.02 11.29
CA TRP A 105 3.75 0.78 11.74
C TRP A 105 2.62 -0.15 12.22
N PRO A 106 2.61 -0.54 13.51
CA PRO A 106 1.56 -1.37 14.06
C PRO A 106 0.18 -0.70 13.98
N GLY A 107 -0.86 -1.47 13.67
CA GLY A 107 -2.24 -1.00 13.54
C GLY A 107 -2.57 -0.32 12.21
N TYR A 108 -1.59 -0.20 11.30
CA TYR A 108 -1.82 0.28 9.94
C TYR A 108 -2.05 -0.86 8.96
N VAL A 109 -2.79 -0.55 7.90
CA VAL A 109 -3.01 -1.45 6.77
C VAL A 109 -1.76 -1.51 5.88
N TYR A 110 -1.38 -2.71 5.48
CA TYR A 110 -0.40 -2.97 4.43
C TYR A 110 -1.11 -3.68 3.28
N LEU A 111 -1.29 -2.98 2.16
CA LEU A 111 -1.96 -3.49 0.98
C LEU A 111 -0.93 -3.86 -0.09
N ILE A 112 -0.91 -5.11 -0.49
CA ILE A 112 0.01 -5.61 -1.53
C ILE A 112 -0.80 -5.86 -2.80
N CYS A 113 -0.30 -5.34 -3.92
CA CYS A 113 -1.00 -5.41 -5.21
C CYS A 113 -0.14 -6.08 -6.29
N SER A 114 -0.80 -6.75 -7.23
CA SER A 114 -0.18 -7.27 -8.45
C SER A 114 -0.78 -6.63 -9.70
N PRO A 115 -0.02 -6.50 -10.81
CA PRO A 115 -0.49 -5.83 -12.04
C PRO A 115 -1.72 -6.48 -12.71
N ASP A 116 -1.95 -7.77 -12.44
CA ASP A 116 -3.10 -8.53 -12.90
C ASP A 116 -4.39 -8.26 -12.12
N GLY A 117 -4.35 -7.38 -11.12
CA GLY A 117 -5.52 -6.92 -10.39
C GLY A 117 -5.77 -7.64 -9.06
N ARG A 118 -4.91 -8.59 -8.68
CA ARG A 118 -4.95 -9.24 -7.36
C ARG A 118 -4.44 -8.28 -6.28
N MET A 119 -5.09 -8.31 -5.12
CA MET A 119 -4.76 -7.49 -3.97
C MET A 119 -4.96 -8.30 -2.69
N ASN A 120 -4.06 -8.19 -1.73
CA ASN A 120 -4.26 -8.69 -0.37
C ASN A 120 -3.93 -7.58 0.63
N ALA A 121 -4.77 -7.46 1.66
CA ALA A 121 -4.59 -6.48 2.72
C ALA A 121 -4.24 -7.19 4.02
N TYR A 122 -3.41 -6.54 4.82
CA TYR A 122 -2.97 -7.04 6.11
C TYR A 122 -2.94 -5.92 7.15
N GLU A 123 -3.18 -6.24 8.40
CA GLU A 123 -2.87 -5.37 9.54
C GLU A 123 -1.55 -5.84 10.16
N TRP A 124 -0.61 -4.92 10.38
CA TRP A 124 0.63 -5.24 11.07
C TRP A 124 0.43 -5.17 12.58
N THR A 125 0.69 -6.27 13.30
CA THR A 125 0.49 -6.37 14.76
C THR A 125 1.77 -6.15 15.58
N ALA A 126 2.83 -5.64 14.96
CA ALA A 126 4.21 -5.62 15.49
C ALA A 126 4.89 -7.01 15.60
N ASP A 127 4.25 -8.07 15.13
CA ASP A 127 4.79 -9.44 15.12
C ASP A 127 4.38 -10.19 13.84
N VAL A 128 3.10 -10.11 13.48
CA VAL A 128 2.55 -10.80 12.30
C VAL A 128 1.68 -9.89 11.44
N PHE A 129 1.64 -10.21 10.14
CA PHE A 129 0.64 -9.69 9.21
C PHE A 129 -0.65 -10.49 9.36
N GLU A 130 -1.66 -9.90 9.99
CA GLU A 130 -2.99 -10.49 10.08
C GLU A 130 -3.80 -10.15 8.82
N PRO A 131 -4.31 -11.14 8.07
CA PRO A 131 -5.07 -10.87 6.85
C PRO A 131 -6.35 -10.07 7.11
N LEU A 132 -6.61 -9.07 6.27
CA LEU A 132 -7.83 -8.28 6.25
C LEU A 132 -8.71 -8.67 5.06
N GLU A 133 -10.02 -8.68 5.28
CA GLU A 133 -10.97 -8.89 4.18
C GLU A 133 -11.09 -7.63 3.32
N ILE A 134 -10.84 -7.77 2.02
CA ILE A 134 -11.06 -6.70 1.04
C ILE A 134 -12.50 -6.77 0.53
N SER A 135 -13.24 -5.67 0.63
CA SER A 135 -14.49 -5.50 -0.11
C SER A 135 -14.47 -4.32 -1.07
N ARG A 136 -15.46 -4.35 -1.96
CA ARG A 136 -15.76 -3.32 -2.95
C ARG A 136 -17.07 -2.64 -2.59
#